data_AF-A0A6N7FVC5-F1
#
_entry.id   AF-A0A6N7FVC5-F1
#
_cell.length_a   1.000
_cell.length_b   1.000
_cell.length_c   1.000
_cell.angle_alpha   90.00
_cell.angle_beta   90.00
_cell.angle_gamma   90.00
#
_symmetry.space_group_name_H-M   'P 1'
#
loop_
_entity.id
_entity.type
_entity.pdbx_description
1 polymer ?
#
loop_
_entity_poly.entity_id
_entity_poly.type
_entity_poly.pdbx_seq_one_letter_code
_entity_poly.pdbx_strand_id
1 'polypeptide(L)'
;MAFDAGDVARALEQLDEARESVVTSVRVPQGLRHAATVLQDAGLVSSWNELLVQGARDRIEAIAHRAGLDAHYADHPEARPAVGEVALALARMDASELANRPDVIEQAATELTRIRPDATADDVLTYATALLAHQPAA
;
A
#
# COMPACT_ATOMS: atom_id res chain seq x y z
N MET A 1 -5.54 10.91 -22.32
CA MET A 1 -4.40 10.04 -22.67
C MET A 1 -4.66 8.74 -21.95
N ALA A 2 -4.95 7.65 -22.66
CA ALA A 2 -5.22 6.36 -22.02
C ALA A 2 -3.91 5.86 -21.38
N PHE A 3 -3.99 5.47 -20.13
CA PHE A 3 -2.88 4.91 -19.36
C PHE A 3 -2.64 3.47 -19.83
N ASP A 4 -1.43 3.15 -20.28
CA ASP A 4 -1.04 1.79 -20.71
C ASP A 4 -0.25 1.10 -19.59
N ALA A 5 -0.79 -0.01 -19.07
CA ALA A 5 -0.11 -0.82 -18.06
C ALA A 5 1.24 -1.38 -18.57
N GLY A 6 1.37 -1.61 -19.89
CA GLY A 6 2.61 -2.05 -20.52
C GLY A 6 3.72 -1.00 -20.46
N ASP A 7 3.38 0.29 -20.54
CA ASP A 7 4.37 1.37 -20.42
C ASP A 7 4.88 1.51 -18.98
N VAL A 8 4.03 1.23 -18.00
CA VAL A 8 4.40 1.26 -16.58
C VAL A 8 5.32 0.11 -16.20
N ALA A 9 5.00 -1.11 -16.64
CA ALA A 9 5.88 -2.26 -16.43
C ALA A 9 7.27 -2.00 -17.05
N ARG A 10 7.31 -1.48 -18.28
CA ARG A 10 8.58 -1.13 -18.95
C ARG A 10 9.36 -0.04 -18.22
N ALA A 11 8.68 0.96 -17.66
CA ALA A 11 9.34 2.01 -16.88
C ALA A 11 9.96 1.47 -15.58
N LEU A 12 9.31 0.49 -14.93
CA LEU A 12 9.87 -0.18 -13.76
C LEU A 12 11.08 -1.06 -14.11
N GLU A 13 11.00 -1.82 -15.21
CA GLU A 13 12.15 -2.60 -15.71
C GLU A 13 13.37 -1.70 -15.98
N GLN A 14 13.15 -0.54 -16.63
CA GLN A 14 14.21 0.43 -16.86
C GLN A 14 14.81 1.00 -15.57
N LEU A 15 14.00 1.18 -14.53
CA LEU A 15 14.44 1.64 -13.22
C LEU A 15 15.29 0.59 -12.49
N ASP A 16 14.98 -0.70 -12.69
CA ASP A 16 15.76 -1.83 -12.18
C ASP A 16 17.13 -1.95 -12.85
N GLU A 17 17.17 -1.69 -14.16
CA GLU A 17 18.38 -1.81 -14.97
C GLU A 17 19.26 -0.55 -14.93
N ALA A 18 18.74 0.58 -14.44
CA ALA A 18 19.44 1.86 -14.46
C ALA A 18 20.81 1.81 -13.75
N ARG A 19 21.87 2.14 -14.49
CA ARG A 19 23.26 2.24 -13.97
C ARG A 19 23.82 3.66 -14.02
N GLU A 20 23.31 4.49 -14.93
CA GLU A 20 23.77 5.85 -15.12
C GLU A 20 23.02 6.81 -14.19
N SER A 21 23.72 7.82 -13.69
CA SER A 21 23.12 8.87 -12.85
C SER A 21 23.24 10.22 -13.52
N VAL A 22 22.25 11.07 -13.29
CA VAL A 22 22.22 12.45 -13.77
C VAL A 22 22.13 13.37 -12.58
N VAL A 23 22.94 14.43 -12.58
CA VAL A 23 22.88 15.47 -11.54
C VAL A 23 21.62 16.30 -11.77
N THR A 24 20.78 16.38 -10.74
CA THR A 24 19.59 17.23 -10.72
C THR A 24 19.62 18.19 -9.54
N SER A 25 19.05 19.37 -9.71
CA SER A 25 18.87 20.36 -8.65
C SER A 25 17.42 20.39 -8.24
N VAL A 26 17.15 20.11 -6.96
CA VAL A 26 15.80 20.07 -6.39
C VAL A 26 15.72 20.96 -5.15
N ARG A 27 14.59 21.65 -4.98
CA ARG A 27 14.31 22.41 -3.76
C ARG A 27 13.60 21.50 -2.78
N VAL A 28 14.08 21.46 -1.53
CA VAL A 28 13.52 20.62 -0.48
C VAL A 28 13.23 21.41 0.80
N PRO A 29 12.21 21.01 1.59
CA PRO A 29 11.95 21.62 2.88
C PRO A 29 13.15 21.46 3.84
N GLN A 30 13.45 22.50 4.62
CA GLN A 30 14.54 22.46 5.60
C GLN A 30 14.37 21.33 6.63
N GLY A 31 13.13 21.10 7.09
CA GLY A 31 12.82 20.02 8.04
C GLY A 31 13.14 18.63 7.47
N LEU A 32 12.89 18.40 6.19
CA LEU A 32 13.23 17.14 5.53
C LEU A 32 14.75 16.95 5.45
N ARG A 33 15.49 18.01 5.12
CA ARG A 33 16.96 17.97 5.09
C ARG A 33 17.52 17.66 6.48
N HIS A 34 16.98 18.27 7.52
CA HIS A 34 17.40 18.04 8.90
C HIS A 34 17.12 16.60 9.34
N ALA A 35 15.92 16.07 9.10
CA ALA A 35 15.57 14.69 9.43
C ALA A 35 16.51 13.69 8.77
N ALA A 36 16.86 13.89 7.50
CA ALA A 36 17.80 13.02 6.82
C ALA A 36 19.24 13.10 7.38
N THR A 37 19.68 14.28 7.84
CA THR A 37 20.97 14.38 8.56
C THR A 37 20.94 13.54 9.84
N VAL A 38 19.86 13.61 10.61
CA VAL A 38 19.71 12.78 11.83
C VAL A 38 19.78 11.28 11.50
N LEU A 39 19.12 10.83 10.43
CA LEU A 39 19.19 9.44 9.99
C LEU A 39 20.60 9.02 9.52
N GLN A 40 21.30 9.93 8.84
CA GLN A 40 22.66 9.69 8.38
C GLN A 40 23.65 9.61 9.55
N ASP A 41 23.53 10.51 10.53
CA ASP A 41 24.35 10.51 11.75
C ASP A 41 24.10 9.26 12.61
N ALA A 42 22.87 8.73 12.57
CA ALA A 42 22.51 7.45 13.20
C ALA A 42 23.00 6.21 12.43
N GLY A 43 23.62 6.38 11.25
CA GLY A 43 24.09 5.29 10.40
C GLY A 43 22.97 4.48 9.75
N LEU A 44 21.74 5.01 9.72
CA LEU A 44 20.57 4.34 9.13
C LEU A 44 20.48 4.55 7.61
N VAL A 45 21.16 5.58 7.10
CA VAL A 45 21.33 5.84 5.66
C VAL A 45 22.76 6.29 5.39
N SER A 46 23.29 5.98 4.22
CA SER A 46 24.66 6.34 3.83
C SER A 46 24.76 7.81 3.39
N SER A 47 23.71 8.35 2.78
CA SER A 47 23.71 9.72 2.27
C SER A 47 22.32 10.29 1.99
N TRP A 48 22.26 11.61 1.88
CA TRP A 48 21.10 12.32 1.36
C TRP A 48 20.66 11.87 -0.04
N ASN A 49 21.62 11.58 -0.92
CA ASN A 49 21.33 11.16 -2.29
C ASN A 49 20.69 9.77 -2.33
N GLU A 50 21.17 8.84 -1.50
CA GLU A 50 20.54 7.53 -1.34
C GLU A 50 19.08 7.69 -0.93
N LEU A 51 18.80 8.50 0.10
CA LEU A 51 17.44 8.70 0.60
C LEU A 51 16.52 9.31 -0.47
N LEU A 52 17.00 10.27 -1.26
CA LEU A 52 16.23 10.84 -2.36
C LEU A 52 15.97 9.83 -3.49
N VAL A 53 16.99 9.06 -3.89
CA VAL A 53 16.86 8.08 -4.97
C VAL A 53 15.93 6.95 -4.56
N GLN A 54 16.13 6.38 -3.38
CA GLN A 54 15.27 5.31 -2.86
C GLN A 54 13.84 5.82 -2.64
N GLY A 55 13.65 6.99 -2.02
CA GLY A 55 12.32 7.55 -1.84
C GLY A 55 11.59 7.86 -3.16
N ALA A 56 12.31 8.31 -4.19
CA ALA A 56 11.74 8.50 -5.52
C ALA A 56 11.37 7.15 -6.17
N ARG A 57 12.25 6.14 -6.06
CA ARG A 57 12.02 4.79 -6.56
C ARG A 57 10.80 4.14 -5.91
N ASP A 58 10.77 4.08 -4.59
CA ASP A 58 9.66 3.53 -3.81
C ASP A 58 8.33 4.18 -4.20
N ARG A 59 8.34 5.51 -4.40
CA ARG A 59 7.14 6.24 -4.79
C ARG A 59 6.70 5.93 -6.22
N ILE A 60 7.63 5.83 -7.16
CA ILE A 60 7.35 5.45 -8.55
C ILE A 60 6.79 4.04 -8.60
N GLU A 61 7.44 3.08 -7.95
CA GLU A 61 7.00 1.68 -7.85
C GLU A 61 5.59 1.58 -7.26
N ALA A 62 5.31 2.28 -6.16
CA ALA A 62 3.98 2.28 -5.55
C ALA A 62 2.89 2.84 -6.48
N ILE A 63 3.17 3.93 -7.22
CA ILE A 63 2.22 4.49 -8.20
C ILE A 63 2.01 3.51 -9.35
N ALA A 64 3.10 2.97 -9.87
CA ALA A 64 3.13 2.04 -10.99
C ALA A 64 2.34 0.76 -10.69
N HIS A 65 2.62 0.09 -9.58
CA HIS A 65 1.89 -1.09 -9.14
C HIS A 65 0.40 -0.81 -8.96
N ARG A 66 0.05 0.32 -8.33
CA ARG A 66 -1.36 0.67 -8.13
C ARG A 66 -2.09 0.83 -9.45
N ALA A 67 -1.50 1.57 -10.37
CA ALA A 67 -2.13 1.85 -11.64
C ALA A 67 -2.16 0.61 -12.56
N GLY A 68 -1.15 -0.26 -12.50
CA GLY A 68 -1.17 -1.57 -13.14
C GLY A 68 -2.28 -2.49 -12.62
N LEU A 69 -2.48 -2.55 -11.29
CA LEU A 69 -3.58 -3.30 -10.68
C LEU A 69 -4.95 -2.71 -11.06
N ASP A 70 -5.10 -1.39 -11.01
CA ASP A 70 -6.36 -0.73 -11.39
C ASP A 70 -6.71 -1.00 -12.87
N ALA A 71 -5.73 -0.98 -13.77
CA ALA A 71 -5.91 -1.36 -15.17
C ALA A 71 -6.27 -2.86 -15.32
N HIS A 72 -5.54 -3.74 -14.64
CA HIS A 72 -5.83 -5.19 -14.66
C HIS A 72 -7.25 -5.50 -14.18
N TYR A 73 -7.72 -4.87 -13.10
CA TYR A 73 -9.07 -5.07 -12.59
C TYR A 73 -10.16 -4.43 -13.45
N ALA A 74 -9.82 -3.45 -14.30
CA ALA A 74 -10.77 -2.93 -15.29
C ALA A 74 -11.03 -3.96 -16.40
N ASP A 75 -9.98 -4.67 -16.84
CA ASP A 75 -10.08 -5.70 -17.89
C ASP A 75 -10.53 -7.06 -17.34
N HIS A 76 -10.22 -7.34 -16.07
CA HIS A 76 -10.54 -8.59 -15.35
C HIS A 76 -11.23 -8.30 -14.00
N PRO A 77 -12.50 -7.84 -14.01
CA PRO A 77 -13.21 -7.54 -12.76
C PRO A 77 -13.31 -8.73 -11.80
N GLU A 78 -13.36 -9.95 -12.33
CA GLU A 78 -13.40 -11.21 -11.59
C GLU A 78 -12.10 -11.51 -10.82
N ALA A 79 -10.97 -10.93 -11.23
CA ALA A 79 -9.70 -11.11 -10.56
C ALA A 79 -9.56 -10.21 -9.32
N ARG A 80 -10.45 -9.23 -9.14
CA ARG A 80 -10.40 -8.30 -8.02
C ARG A 80 -10.83 -9.00 -6.72
N PRO A 81 -9.96 -9.08 -5.71
CA PRO A 81 -10.33 -9.70 -4.43
C PRO A 81 -11.47 -8.95 -3.76
N ALA A 82 -12.34 -9.68 -3.08
CA ALA A 82 -13.35 -9.07 -2.23
C ALA A 82 -12.68 -8.35 -1.05
N VAL A 83 -13.28 -7.25 -0.57
CA VAL A 83 -12.71 -6.46 0.52
C VAL A 83 -12.49 -7.28 1.80
N GLY A 84 -13.35 -8.27 2.07
CA GLY A 84 -13.19 -9.21 3.18
C GLY A 84 -11.98 -10.14 3.03
N GLU A 85 -11.64 -10.55 1.80
CA GLU A 85 -10.44 -11.36 1.53
C GLU A 85 -9.17 -10.53 1.77
N VAL A 86 -9.17 -9.27 1.34
CA VAL A 86 -8.06 -8.33 1.61
C VAL A 86 -7.93 -8.08 3.12
N ALA A 87 -9.04 -7.85 3.82
CA ALA A 87 -9.03 -7.66 5.28
C ALA A 87 -8.49 -8.89 6.01
N LEU A 88 -8.90 -10.10 5.62
CA LEU A 88 -8.37 -11.34 6.20
C LEU A 88 -6.87 -11.50 5.95
N ALA A 89 -6.40 -11.17 4.75
CA ALA A 89 -4.97 -11.18 4.44
C ALA A 89 -4.19 -10.20 5.32
N LEU A 90 -4.67 -8.96 5.48
CA LEU A 90 -4.06 -7.95 6.36
C LEU A 90 -4.02 -8.43 7.81
N ALA A 91 -5.13 -8.94 8.34
CA ALA A 91 -5.19 -9.46 9.71
C ALA A 91 -4.14 -10.56 9.96
N ARG A 92 -3.90 -11.42 8.97
CA ARG A 92 -2.86 -12.47 9.04
C ARG A 92 -1.45 -11.89 9.02
N MET A 93 -1.19 -10.91 8.14
CA MET A 93 0.11 -10.23 8.04
C MET A 93 0.47 -9.52 9.35
N ASP A 94 -0.52 -8.89 9.99
CA ASP A 94 -0.34 -8.16 11.25
C ASP A 94 -0.39 -9.05 12.49
N ALA A 95 -0.55 -10.36 12.33
CA ALA A 95 -0.76 -11.32 13.42
C ALA A 95 -1.88 -10.89 14.41
N SER A 96 -2.95 -10.29 13.87
CA SER A 96 -4.13 -9.84 14.63
C SER A 96 -4.96 -11.03 15.14
N GLU A 97 -5.63 -10.86 16.28
CA GLU A 97 -6.58 -11.86 16.80
C GLU A 97 -7.70 -12.17 15.79
N LEU A 98 -8.10 -11.18 14.99
CA LEU A 98 -9.10 -11.33 13.93
C LEU A 98 -8.68 -12.33 12.85
N ALA A 99 -7.38 -12.64 12.69
CA ALA A 99 -6.91 -13.64 11.74
C ALA A 99 -7.48 -15.04 12.03
N ASN A 100 -7.85 -15.31 13.29
CA ASN A 100 -8.46 -16.56 13.75
C ASN A 100 -10.00 -16.53 13.70
N ARG A 101 -10.59 -15.42 13.29
CA ARG A 101 -12.05 -15.19 13.23
C ARG A 101 -12.48 -14.71 11.83
N PRO A 102 -12.23 -15.51 10.77
CA PRO A 102 -12.62 -15.14 9.40
C PRO A 102 -14.13 -14.93 9.26
N ASP A 103 -14.94 -15.61 10.08
CA ASP A 103 -16.39 -15.45 10.18
C ASP A 103 -16.80 -14.00 10.50
N VAL A 104 -16.10 -13.37 11.45
CA VAL A 104 -16.39 -11.99 11.88
C VAL A 104 -15.96 -10.99 10.80
N ILE A 105 -14.83 -11.25 10.14
CA ILE A 105 -14.35 -10.41 9.02
C ILE A 105 -15.32 -10.47 7.84
N GLU A 106 -15.83 -11.66 7.50
CA GLU A 106 -16.81 -11.84 6.42
C GLU A 106 -18.14 -11.13 6.74
N GLN A 107 -18.63 -11.27 7.99
CA GLN A 107 -19.80 -10.55 8.47
C GLN A 107 -19.58 -9.03 8.36
N ALA A 108 -18.45 -8.53 8.85
CA ALA A 108 -18.10 -7.13 8.82
C ALA A 108 -18.06 -6.58 7.38
N ALA A 109 -17.41 -7.30 6.46
CA ALA A 109 -17.35 -6.94 5.06
C ALA A 109 -18.74 -6.85 4.44
N THR A 110 -19.58 -7.87 4.67
CA THR A 110 -20.94 -7.93 4.13
C THR A 110 -21.82 -6.78 4.63
N GLU A 111 -21.79 -6.52 5.93
CA GLU A 111 -22.60 -5.45 6.55
C GLU A 111 -22.10 -4.07 6.12
N LEU A 112 -20.78 -3.86 6.10
CA LEU A 112 -20.19 -2.57 5.80
C LEU A 112 -20.31 -2.20 4.33
N THR A 113 -20.05 -3.13 3.39
CA THR A 113 -20.16 -2.86 1.95
C THR A 113 -21.61 -2.59 1.52
N ARG A 114 -22.61 -3.11 2.25
CA ARG A 114 -24.02 -2.77 2.01
C ARG A 114 -24.33 -1.30 2.30
N ILE A 115 -23.68 -0.72 3.31
CA ILE A 115 -23.91 0.67 3.75
C ILE A 115 -22.96 1.64 3.04
N ARG A 116 -21.70 1.24 2.88
CA ARG A 116 -20.61 2.00 2.27
C ARG A 116 -19.91 1.12 1.23
N PRO A 117 -20.33 1.17 -0.04
CA PRO A 117 -19.76 0.34 -1.11
C PRO A 117 -18.27 0.54 -1.36
N ASP A 118 -17.72 1.70 -0.97
CA ASP A 118 -16.30 2.07 -1.07
C ASP A 118 -15.49 1.78 0.20
N ALA A 119 -16.04 1.01 1.15
CA ALA A 119 -15.33 0.61 2.35
C ALA A 119 -14.01 -0.11 2.03
N THR A 120 -12.96 0.22 2.77
CA THR A 120 -11.63 -0.37 2.65
C THR A 120 -11.48 -1.59 3.56
N ALA A 121 -10.39 -2.35 3.38
CA ALA A 121 -10.08 -3.47 4.25
C ALA A 121 -9.82 -3.03 5.70
N ASP A 122 -9.17 -1.87 5.91
CA ASP A 122 -8.95 -1.31 7.26
C ASP A 122 -10.26 -0.93 7.95
N ASP A 123 -11.20 -0.40 7.17
CA ASP A 123 -12.54 -0.12 7.67
C ASP A 123 -13.26 -1.39 8.12
N VAL A 124 -13.16 -2.46 7.34
CA VAL A 124 -13.71 -3.79 7.67
C VAL A 124 -13.08 -4.32 8.95
N LEU A 125 -11.75 -4.23 9.11
CA LEU A 125 -11.06 -4.67 10.32
C LEU A 125 -11.46 -3.86 11.55
N THR A 126 -11.61 -2.54 11.40
CA THR A 126 -12.08 -1.65 12.46
C THR A 126 -13.49 -2.05 12.90
N TYR A 127 -14.40 -2.31 11.95
CA TYR A 127 -15.76 -2.74 12.24
C TYR A 127 -15.82 -4.16 12.84
N ALA A 128 -15.04 -5.10 12.31
CA ALA A 128 -14.92 -6.47 12.82
C ALA A 128 -14.45 -6.51 14.28
N THR A 129 -13.51 -5.61 14.64
CA THR A 129 -13.06 -5.46 16.03
C THR A 129 -14.21 -5.03 16.94
N ALA A 130 -15.03 -4.08 16.50
CA ALA A 130 -16.20 -3.63 17.25
C ALA A 130 -17.27 -4.73 17.37
N LEU A 131 -17.52 -5.49 16.30
CA LEU A 131 -18.41 -6.65 16.33
C LEU A 131 -17.94 -7.70 17.33
N LEU A 132 -16.66 -8.06 17.32
CA LEU A 132 -16.09 -9.03 18.24
C LEU A 132 -16.23 -8.59 19.71
N ALA A 133 -16.02 -7.31 20.00
CA ALA A 133 -16.17 -6.74 21.33
C ALA A 133 -17.65 -6.71 21.82
N HIS A 134 -18.62 -6.75 20.91
CA HIS A 134 -20.05 -6.71 21.20
C HIS A 134 -20.76 -8.06 21.04
N GLN A 135 -20.05 -9.12 20.66
CA GLN A 135 -20.57 -10.48 20.73
C GLN A 135 -20.70 -10.89 22.22
N PRO A 136 -21.89 -11.28 22.70
CA PRO A 136 -22.03 -11.75 24.08
C PRO A 136 -21.17 -13.01 24.26
N ALA A 137 -20.42 -13.06 25.36
CA ALA A 137 -19.72 -14.28 25.75
C ALA A 137 -20.75 -15.43 25.86
N ALA A 138 -20.57 -16.46 25.04
CA ALA A 138 -21.36 -17.68 25.09
C ALA A 138 -21.11 -18.47 26.38
#